data_AF-A0A9D9I5V4-F1
#
_entry.id   AF-A0A9D9I5V4-F1
#
_cell.length_a   1.000
_cell.length_b   1.000
_cell.length_c   1.000
_cell.angle_alpha   90.00
_cell.angle_beta   90.00
_cell.angle_gamma   90.00
#
_symmetry.space_group_name_H-M   'P 1'
#
loop_
_entity.id
_entity.type
_entity.pdbx_description
1 polymer ?
#
loop_
_entity_poly.entity_id
_entity_poly.type
_entity_poly.pdbx_seq_one_letter_code
_entity_poly.pdbx_strand_id
1 'polypeptide(L)'
;MLLEQGYEYTADIFVFNNDRLQRLDSYQRVKCRSGKIPFAASQNGKKIIAAIVNPQSDSYGWSHINSLQALEQETADLRKETHDKILLSGLCTAEAGKDSGCEIDLTPLSAEIQIESIRCDFSGKPYQGAKIEEVKAYLINVNTSARIFQKNGFTPETLCNQGGFIENDVKQFEDSGIISTEIKGSVGSQTVYPDIVFRCYPNECEEESAGSPFTRLVIEGKINGNTCFYPIDINRGQPSGKGIGRNCRYIYNITIKSSGSSDPDTAVTPADVDITCGIVPWDESDNDEIIF
;
A
#
# COMPACT_ATOMS: atom_id res chain seq x y z
N MET A 1 -2.61 14.49 6.06
CA MET A 1 -2.35 14.28 7.50
C MET A 1 -0.89 13.90 7.75
N LEU A 2 -0.22 13.18 6.84
CA LEU A 2 1.20 12.81 6.98
C LEU A 2 2.16 14.00 6.85
N LEU A 3 1.87 15.01 6.01
CA LEU A 3 2.75 16.20 5.87
C LEU A 3 2.30 17.44 6.67
N GLU A 4 1.06 17.47 7.17
CA GLU A 4 0.48 18.63 7.87
C GLU A 4 0.75 18.68 9.38
N GLN A 5 1.13 17.55 10.02
CA GLN A 5 1.25 17.46 11.49
C GLN A 5 2.64 17.80 12.06
N GLY A 6 3.48 18.56 11.36
CA GLY A 6 4.80 18.97 11.87
C GLY A 6 5.81 17.82 12.01
N TYR A 7 5.53 16.67 11.41
CA TYR A 7 6.47 15.56 11.28
C TYR A 7 7.57 15.93 10.29
N GLU A 8 8.82 15.60 10.66
CA GLU A 8 9.98 15.81 9.78
C GLU A 8 10.03 14.71 8.73
N TYR A 9 9.81 15.07 7.47
CA TYR A 9 9.98 14.16 6.34
C TYR A 9 11.18 14.57 5.49
N THR A 10 11.72 13.61 4.76
CA THR A 10 12.79 13.86 3.79
C THR A 10 12.20 13.81 2.39
N ALA A 11 12.54 14.76 1.54
CA ALA A 11 12.16 14.76 0.14
C ALA A 11 13.41 14.81 -0.76
N ASP A 12 13.45 13.93 -1.74
CA ASP A 12 14.39 13.98 -2.85
C ASP A 12 13.73 14.64 -4.04
N ILE A 13 14.33 15.75 -4.51
CA ILE A 13 13.83 16.55 -5.60
C ILE A 13 14.81 16.45 -6.76
N PHE A 14 14.30 16.02 -7.91
CA PHE A 14 15.04 15.94 -9.15
C PHE A 14 14.45 16.93 -10.13
N VAL A 15 15.30 17.76 -10.74
CA VAL A 15 14.88 18.67 -11.80
C VAL A 15 15.50 18.19 -13.10
N PHE A 16 14.67 17.93 -14.10
CA PHE A 16 15.08 17.51 -15.42
C PHE A 16 14.76 18.60 -16.45
N ASN A 17 15.58 18.70 -17.50
CA ASN A 17 15.25 19.54 -18.64
C ASN A 17 14.00 19.00 -19.36
N ASN A 18 13.02 19.86 -19.67
CA ASN A 18 11.87 19.44 -20.48
C ASN A 18 12.20 19.56 -21.98
N ASP A 19 13.17 18.75 -22.41
CA ASP A 19 13.59 18.58 -23.79
C ASP A 19 13.54 17.09 -24.19
N ARG A 20 14.01 16.76 -25.40
CA ARG A 20 14.00 15.37 -25.89
C ARG A 20 14.85 14.41 -25.05
N LEU A 21 15.88 14.90 -24.36
CA LEU A 21 16.84 14.07 -23.63
C LEU A 21 16.50 13.94 -22.15
N GLN A 22 15.70 14.86 -21.61
CA GLN A 22 15.24 14.84 -20.21
C GLN A 22 16.38 14.61 -19.21
N ARG A 23 17.53 15.25 -19.46
CA ARG A 23 18.72 15.13 -18.63
C ARG A 23 18.49 15.78 -17.28
N LEU A 24 19.07 15.17 -16.25
CA LEU A 24 19.11 15.75 -14.91
C LEU A 24 19.83 17.10 -14.98
N ASP A 25 19.14 18.14 -14.55
CA ASP A 25 19.66 19.50 -14.38
C ASP A 25 20.21 19.67 -12.96
N SER A 26 19.44 19.21 -11.97
CA SER A 26 19.85 19.25 -10.57
C SER A 26 19.17 18.18 -9.74
N TYR A 27 19.79 17.85 -8.60
CA TYR A 27 19.23 17.01 -7.56
C TYR A 27 19.48 17.67 -6.21
N GLN A 28 18.49 17.59 -5.33
CA GLN A 28 18.63 18.02 -3.95
C GLN A 28 17.84 17.11 -3.02
N ARG A 29 18.41 16.83 -1.84
CA ARG A 29 17.69 16.26 -0.71
C ARG A 29 17.39 17.34 0.30
N VAL A 30 16.12 17.44 0.70
CA VAL A 30 15.66 18.41 1.68
C VAL A 30 14.95 17.72 2.83
N LYS A 31 15.07 18.31 4.02
CA LYS A 31 14.25 17.96 5.18
C LYS A 31 13.15 18.99 5.30
N CYS A 32 11.92 18.53 5.40
CA CYS A 32 10.74 19.37 5.38
C CYS A 32 9.91 19.14 6.64
N ARG A 33 9.19 20.18 7.06
CA ARG A 33 8.30 20.13 8.24
C ARG A 33 6.90 20.69 7.97
N SER A 34 6.62 21.21 6.77
CA SER A 34 5.40 22.02 6.54
C SER A 34 4.90 22.05 5.08
N GLY A 35 5.03 20.97 4.30
CA GLY A 35 4.57 20.90 2.91
C GLY A 35 5.41 21.71 1.91
N LYS A 36 6.03 22.82 2.33
CA LYS A 36 6.74 23.75 1.46
C LYS A 36 8.23 23.48 1.39
N ILE A 37 8.76 23.43 0.17
CA ILE A 37 10.20 23.40 -0.07
C ILE A 37 10.62 24.81 -0.48
N PRO A 38 11.50 25.48 0.28
CA PRO A 38 11.75 26.91 0.09
C PRO A 38 12.51 27.26 -1.20
N PHE A 39 13.22 26.30 -1.80
CA PHE A 39 13.87 26.48 -3.10
C PHE A 39 14.26 25.13 -3.72
N ALA A 40 14.25 25.06 -5.05
CA ALA A 40 14.95 24.05 -5.83
C ALA A 40 15.90 24.74 -6.83
N ALA A 41 17.18 24.36 -6.82
CA ALA A 41 18.15 24.94 -7.75
C ALA A 41 17.92 24.40 -9.16
N SER A 42 17.89 25.26 -10.18
CA SER A 42 17.76 24.84 -11.59
C SER A 42 18.28 25.93 -12.53
N GLN A 43 18.69 25.55 -13.74
CA GLN A 43 18.90 26.51 -14.83
C GLN A 43 17.56 27.02 -15.36
N ASN A 44 17.53 28.21 -15.97
CA ASN A 44 16.30 28.73 -16.57
C ASN A 44 15.74 27.84 -17.69
N GLY A 45 14.42 27.90 -17.89
CA GLY A 45 13.72 27.23 -18.99
C GLY A 45 12.71 26.18 -18.51
N LYS A 46 12.13 25.44 -19.44
CA LYS A 46 11.10 24.42 -19.15
C LYS A 46 11.71 23.21 -18.44
N LYS A 47 11.10 22.78 -17.34
CA LYS A 47 11.55 21.68 -16.49
C LYS A 47 10.45 20.66 -16.24
N ILE A 48 10.88 19.44 -15.92
CA ILE A 48 10.08 18.40 -15.27
C ILE A 48 10.67 18.25 -13.88
N ILE A 49 9.85 18.36 -12.85
CA ILE A 49 10.29 18.27 -11.46
C ILE A 49 9.67 17.02 -10.87
N ALA A 50 10.51 16.14 -10.32
CA ALA A 50 10.11 14.92 -9.65
C ALA A 50 10.39 15.05 -8.15
N ALA A 51 9.43 14.65 -7.33
CA ALA A 51 9.58 14.57 -5.89
C ALA A 51 9.36 13.14 -5.40
N ILE A 52 10.24 12.67 -4.52
CA ILE A 52 10.08 11.44 -3.74
C ILE A 52 10.13 11.81 -2.27
N VAL A 53 9.02 11.64 -1.55
CA VAL A 53 8.95 11.84 -0.11
C VAL A 53 9.18 10.52 0.60
N ASN A 54 9.92 10.60 1.71
CA ASN A 54 10.41 9.46 2.48
C ASN A 54 11.19 8.45 1.62
N PRO A 55 12.22 8.91 0.89
CA PRO A 55 13.02 8.03 0.06
C PRO A 55 13.66 6.93 0.90
N GLN A 56 13.73 5.73 0.32
CA GLN A 56 14.26 4.53 0.95
C GLN A 56 15.78 4.35 0.75
N SER A 57 16.39 5.30 0.05
CA SER A 57 17.82 5.37 -0.24
C SER A 57 18.44 6.59 0.44
N ASP A 58 19.75 6.56 0.68
CA ASP A 58 20.49 7.77 1.05
C ASP A 58 20.73 8.68 -0.17
N SER A 59 21.40 9.82 0.01
CA SER A 59 21.68 10.75 -1.09
C SER A 59 22.65 10.20 -2.14
N TYR A 60 23.44 9.19 -1.81
CA TYR A 60 24.37 8.54 -2.75
C TYR A 60 23.67 7.47 -3.58
N GLY A 61 22.54 6.94 -3.10
CA GLY A 61 21.71 5.97 -3.79
C GLY A 61 21.16 6.45 -5.14
N TRP A 62 21.24 7.75 -5.45
CA TRP A 62 20.77 8.32 -6.72
C TRP A 62 21.91 8.76 -7.65
N SER A 63 23.15 8.41 -7.36
CA SER A 63 24.32 8.87 -8.12
C SER A 63 24.34 8.40 -9.58
N HIS A 64 23.59 7.36 -9.93
CA HIS A 64 23.44 6.86 -11.31
C HIS A 64 22.34 7.58 -12.10
N ILE A 65 21.47 8.35 -11.44
CA ILE A 65 20.34 9.03 -12.07
C ILE A 65 20.86 10.23 -12.87
N ASN A 66 20.75 10.14 -14.19
CA ASN A 66 21.18 11.19 -15.13
C ASN A 66 20.08 11.64 -16.10
N SER A 67 18.91 10.99 -16.06
CA SER A 67 17.75 11.29 -16.89
C SER A 67 16.45 10.89 -16.19
N LEU A 68 15.32 11.46 -16.62
CA LEU A 68 14.01 11.07 -16.10
C LEU A 68 13.74 9.58 -16.33
N GLN A 69 14.10 9.07 -17.51
CA GLN A 69 13.94 7.65 -17.83
C GLN A 69 14.68 6.75 -16.82
N ALA A 70 15.88 7.13 -16.38
CA ALA A 70 16.62 6.38 -15.36
C ALA A 70 15.86 6.39 -14.03
N LEU A 71 15.35 7.56 -13.61
CA LEU A 71 14.55 7.69 -12.39
C LEU A 71 13.24 6.87 -12.43
N GLU A 72 12.58 6.80 -13.59
CA GLU A 72 11.34 6.03 -13.77
C GLU A 72 11.55 4.51 -13.71
N GLN A 73 12.79 4.02 -13.83
CA GLN A 73 13.12 2.60 -13.62
C GLN A 73 13.37 2.24 -12.15
N GLU A 74 13.48 3.23 -11.27
CA GLU A 74 13.77 2.99 -9.86
C GLU A 74 12.58 2.35 -9.15
N THR A 75 12.87 1.33 -8.35
CA THR A 75 11.90 0.60 -7.56
C THR A 75 12.03 0.94 -6.08
N ALA A 76 10.94 0.80 -5.36
CA ALA A 76 10.92 0.81 -3.90
C ALA A 76 10.67 -0.59 -3.35
N ASP A 77 11.00 -0.80 -2.09
CA ASP A 77 10.78 -2.02 -1.32
C ASP A 77 9.83 -1.73 -0.16
N LEU A 78 8.64 -2.36 -0.17
CA LEU A 78 7.61 -2.17 0.85
C LEU A 78 8.13 -2.47 2.26
N ARG A 79 9.13 -3.36 2.39
CA ARG A 79 9.69 -3.77 3.69
C ARG A 79 10.35 -2.63 4.46
N LYS A 80 10.68 -1.53 3.77
CA LYS A 80 11.27 -0.31 4.35
C LYS A 80 10.24 0.75 4.70
N GLU A 81 8.96 0.53 4.40
CA GLU A 81 7.88 1.42 4.83
C GLU A 81 7.44 1.04 6.25
N THR A 82 6.88 2.03 6.96
CA THR A 82 6.29 1.86 8.29
C THR A 82 4.96 2.58 8.36
N HIS A 83 4.21 2.43 9.45
CA HIS A 83 2.94 3.15 9.58
C HIS A 83 3.06 4.68 9.45
N ASP A 84 4.17 5.24 9.92
CA ASP A 84 4.40 6.69 9.96
C ASP A 84 5.25 7.20 8.78
N LYS A 85 5.81 6.28 7.99
CA LYS A 85 6.77 6.62 6.92
C LYS A 85 6.49 5.78 5.67
N ILE A 86 5.59 6.30 4.84
CA ILE A 86 5.27 5.76 3.51
C ILE A 86 6.00 6.55 2.42
N LEU A 87 6.29 5.92 1.30
CA LEU A 87 6.86 6.59 0.13
C LEU A 87 5.76 7.26 -0.69
N LEU A 88 5.91 8.55 -0.95
CA LEU A 88 5.07 9.29 -1.88
C LEU A 88 5.89 9.78 -3.07
N SER A 89 5.26 9.85 -4.24
CA SER A 89 5.93 10.34 -5.44
C SER A 89 5.02 11.17 -6.33
N GLY A 90 5.60 12.17 -7.00
CA GLY A 90 4.88 13.08 -7.87
C GLY A 90 5.78 13.71 -8.92
N LEU A 91 5.17 14.13 -10.03
CA LEU A 91 5.82 14.83 -11.14
C LEU A 91 5.02 16.08 -11.48
N CYS A 92 5.68 17.20 -11.74
CA CYS A 92 5.07 18.36 -12.37
C CYS A 92 5.97 18.94 -13.46
N THR A 93 5.46 19.96 -14.14
CA THR A 93 6.24 20.76 -15.09
C THR A 93 6.17 22.24 -14.72
N ALA A 94 7.29 22.95 -14.87
CA ALA A 94 7.39 24.37 -14.55
C ALA A 94 8.37 25.09 -15.50
N GLU A 95 8.30 26.42 -15.58
CA GLU A 95 9.24 27.28 -16.32
C GLU A 95 10.16 28.01 -15.33
N ALA A 96 11.33 27.41 -15.08
CA ALA A 96 12.33 27.96 -14.16
C ALA A 96 12.82 29.35 -14.63
N GLY A 97 12.90 30.29 -13.69
CA GLY A 97 13.28 31.68 -13.93
C GLY A 97 12.12 32.60 -14.33
N LYS A 98 10.90 32.06 -14.47
CA LYS A 98 9.68 32.82 -14.75
C LYS A 98 8.57 32.51 -13.75
N ASP A 99 8.35 31.23 -13.47
CA ASP A 99 7.38 30.81 -12.47
C ASP A 99 7.93 31.09 -11.06
N SER A 100 7.06 31.57 -10.17
CA SER A 100 7.41 31.83 -8.77
C SER A 100 7.41 30.58 -7.90
N GLY A 101 7.01 29.43 -8.47
CA GLY A 101 6.80 28.19 -7.78
C GLY A 101 6.04 27.16 -8.61
N CYS A 102 5.92 25.93 -8.11
CA CYS A 102 5.08 24.90 -8.71
C CYS A 102 4.51 23.94 -7.65
N GLU A 103 3.33 23.43 -7.91
CA GLU A 103 2.68 22.40 -7.10
C GLU A 103 2.99 21.02 -7.67
N ILE A 104 3.27 20.07 -6.78
CA ILE A 104 3.43 18.65 -7.11
C ILE A 104 2.42 17.85 -6.29
N ASP A 105 1.49 17.20 -7.00
CA ASP A 105 0.60 16.21 -6.42
C ASP A 105 1.41 14.96 -6.07
N LEU A 106 1.59 14.72 -4.78
CA LEU A 106 2.23 13.51 -4.28
C LEU A 106 1.19 12.45 -4.05
N THR A 107 1.44 11.25 -4.57
CA THR A 107 0.59 10.10 -4.25
C THR A 107 1.41 8.99 -3.61
N PRO A 108 0.90 8.35 -2.54
CA PRO A 108 1.42 7.09 -2.05
C PRO A 108 1.67 6.08 -3.16
N LEU A 109 2.78 5.35 -3.06
CA LEU A 109 3.01 4.18 -3.90
C LEU A 109 2.19 2.98 -3.41
N SER A 110 2.00 2.88 -2.10
CA SER A 110 1.22 1.83 -1.44
C SER A 110 -0.29 2.07 -1.49
N ALA A 111 -1.03 1.04 -1.10
CA ALA A 111 -2.45 1.06 -0.83
C ALA A 111 -2.73 0.61 0.61
N GLU A 112 -3.85 1.04 1.17
CA GLU A 112 -4.31 0.66 2.52
C GLU A 112 -5.41 -0.39 2.47
N ILE A 113 -5.30 -1.41 3.32
CA ILE A 113 -6.32 -2.44 3.51
C ILE A 113 -6.77 -2.35 4.95
N GLN A 114 -7.98 -1.85 5.17
CA GLN A 114 -8.53 -1.63 6.50
C GLN A 114 -9.57 -2.69 6.84
N ILE A 115 -9.45 -3.29 8.03
CA ILE A 115 -10.54 -4.06 8.64
C ILE A 115 -11.28 -3.11 9.56
N GLU A 116 -12.38 -2.56 9.08
CA GLU A 116 -13.23 -1.67 9.87
C GLU A 116 -14.00 -2.46 10.92
N SER A 117 -14.61 -3.57 10.51
CA SER A 117 -15.35 -4.42 11.44
C SER A 117 -15.32 -5.91 11.09
N ILE A 118 -15.44 -6.75 12.12
CA ILE A 118 -15.51 -8.19 11.99
C ILE A 118 -16.50 -8.80 13.00
N ARG A 119 -17.29 -9.79 12.56
CA ARG A 119 -18.17 -10.59 13.41
C ARG A 119 -18.43 -11.99 12.82
N CYS A 120 -19.04 -12.86 13.60
CA CYS A 120 -19.55 -14.16 13.15
C CYS A 120 -21.08 -14.20 13.12
N ASP A 121 -21.65 -14.81 12.09
CA ASP A 121 -23.06 -15.21 12.02
C ASP A 121 -23.18 -16.70 11.67
N PHE A 122 -23.18 -17.52 12.71
CA PHE A 122 -23.34 -18.97 12.61
C PHE A 122 -24.78 -19.44 12.85
N SER A 123 -25.75 -18.55 12.63
CA SER A 123 -27.17 -18.89 12.82
C SER A 123 -27.59 -20.08 11.95
N GLY A 124 -28.26 -21.06 12.57
CA GLY A 124 -28.71 -22.28 11.88
C GLY A 124 -27.60 -23.24 11.43
N LYS A 125 -26.36 -23.10 11.96
CA LYS A 125 -25.23 -23.98 11.67
C LYS A 125 -24.90 -24.89 12.87
N PRO A 126 -24.19 -26.03 12.66
CA PRO A 126 -23.79 -26.93 13.76
C PRO A 126 -22.92 -26.27 14.86
N TYR A 127 -22.23 -25.19 14.53
CA TYR A 127 -21.38 -24.40 15.42
C TYR A 127 -22.04 -23.07 15.82
N GLN A 128 -23.37 -23.04 15.92
CA GLN A 128 -24.10 -21.87 16.38
C GLN A 128 -23.58 -21.40 17.76
N GLY A 129 -23.27 -20.11 17.85
CA GLY A 129 -22.73 -19.50 19.08
C GLY A 129 -21.24 -19.73 19.32
N ALA A 130 -20.56 -20.49 18.46
CA ALA A 130 -19.11 -20.60 18.49
C ALA A 130 -18.44 -19.25 18.23
N LYS A 131 -17.21 -19.12 18.71
CA LYS A 131 -16.35 -17.98 18.47
C LYS A 131 -15.08 -18.45 17.75
N ILE A 132 -14.46 -17.52 17.06
CA ILE A 132 -13.11 -17.71 16.54
C ILE A 132 -12.15 -17.20 17.60
N GLU A 133 -11.26 -18.07 18.04
CA GLU A 133 -10.22 -17.81 19.04
C GLU A 133 -8.85 -17.66 18.36
N GLU A 134 -7.87 -17.08 19.06
CA GLU A 134 -6.50 -16.88 18.56
C GLU A 134 -6.48 -16.20 17.19
N VAL A 135 -7.26 -15.12 17.06
CA VAL A 135 -7.54 -14.53 15.75
C VAL A 135 -6.35 -13.70 15.28
N LYS A 136 -5.89 -13.99 14.07
CA LYS A 136 -4.82 -13.27 13.38
C LYS A 136 -5.31 -12.77 12.05
N ALA A 137 -4.90 -11.57 11.68
CA ALA A 137 -5.14 -11.00 10.37
C ALA A 137 -3.80 -10.73 9.69
N TYR A 138 -3.67 -11.07 8.41
CA TYR A 138 -2.45 -10.81 7.65
C TYR A 138 -2.72 -10.77 6.15
N LEU A 139 -1.77 -10.20 5.40
CA LEU A 139 -1.77 -10.24 3.95
C LEU A 139 -0.89 -11.40 3.43
N ILE A 140 -1.34 -12.07 2.37
CA ILE A 140 -0.55 -13.04 1.61
C ILE A 140 -0.41 -12.60 0.15
N ASN A 141 0.57 -13.17 -0.56
CA ASN A 141 0.85 -12.86 -1.95
C ASN A 141 1.06 -11.35 -2.17
N VAL A 142 1.78 -10.73 -1.24
CA VAL A 142 1.98 -9.28 -1.18
C VAL A 142 3.05 -8.89 -2.17
N ASN A 143 2.73 -7.98 -3.10
CA ASN A 143 3.77 -7.35 -3.90
C ASN A 143 4.61 -6.44 -3.00
N THR A 144 5.93 -6.66 -2.99
CA THR A 144 6.88 -5.90 -2.17
C THR A 144 7.78 -5.00 -2.99
N SER A 145 7.75 -5.08 -4.32
CA SER A 145 8.54 -4.22 -5.22
C SER A 145 7.63 -3.53 -6.23
N ALA A 146 7.81 -2.22 -6.38
CA ALA A 146 7.09 -1.45 -7.41
C ALA A 146 7.94 -0.27 -7.88
N ARG A 147 7.83 0.07 -9.17
CA ARG A 147 8.47 1.26 -9.72
C ARG A 147 7.83 2.52 -9.14
N ILE A 148 8.66 3.44 -8.65
CA ILE A 148 8.23 4.60 -7.86
C ILE A 148 7.25 5.50 -8.63
N PHE A 149 7.49 5.70 -9.93
CA PHE A 149 6.69 6.58 -10.79
C PHE A 149 5.67 5.83 -11.66
N GLN A 150 5.56 4.50 -11.53
CA GLN A 150 4.54 3.75 -12.24
C GLN A 150 3.13 4.16 -11.78
N LYS A 151 2.18 4.21 -12.72
CA LYS A 151 0.80 4.67 -12.46
C LYS A 151 -0.26 3.59 -12.63
N ASN A 152 0.02 2.55 -13.40
CA ASN A 152 -0.90 1.44 -13.68
C ASN A 152 -0.12 0.22 -14.20
N GLY A 153 -0.83 -0.89 -14.40
CA GLY A 153 -0.29 -2.12 -14.96
C GLY A 153 0.67 -2.81 -13.99
N PHE A 154 0.40 -2.69 -12.69
CA PHE A 154 1.27 -3.27 -11.67
C PHE A 154 1.13 -4.79 -11.65
N THR A 155 2.23 -5.47 -11.91
CA THR A 155 2.34 -6.92 -11.75
C THR A 155 3.38 -7.20 -10.68
N PRO A 156 3.14 -8.15 -9.76
CA PRO A 156 4.08 -8.41 -8.68
C PRO A 156 5.39 -8.97 -9.24
N GLU A 157 6.50 -8.34 -8.87
CA GLU A 157 7.85 -8.81 -9.21
C GLU A 157 8.51 -9.55 -8.04
N THR A 158 8.12 -9.21 -6.82
CA THR A 158 8.64 -9.83 -5.60
C THR A 158 7.50 -10.02 -4.62
N LEU A 159 7.33 -11.26 -4.16
CA LEU A 159 6.25 -11.66 -3.28
C LEU A 159 6.72 -11.81 -1.83
N CYS A 160 5.84 -11.47 -0.90
CA CYS A 160 5.94 -11.81 0.52
C CYS A 160 4.72 -12.66 0.90
N ASN A 161 4.91 -13.61 1.83
CA ASN A 161 3.87 -14.51 2.30
C ASN A 161 3.22 -15.28 1.14
N GLN A 162 4.04 -15.90 0.29
CA GLN A 162 3.53 -16.61 -0.88
C GLN A 162 2.73 -17.85 -0.45
N GLY A 163 1.44 -17.85 -0.76
CA GLY A 163 0.51 -18.94 -0.45
C GLY A 163 0.18 -19.13 1.04
N GLY A 164 0.61 -18.25 1.94
CA GLY A 164 0.36 -18.41 3.37
C GLY A 164 1.20 -17.50 4.25
N PHE A 165 0.95 -17.53 5.56
CA PHE A 165 1.73 -16.76 6.52
C PHE A 165 3.15 -17.35 6.67
N ILE A 166 4.18 -16.56 6.34
CA ILE A 166 5.59 -16.96 6.45
C ILE A 166 6.28 -16.03 7.42
N GLU A 167 6.59 -16.53 8.62
CA GLU A 167 7.16 -15.72 9.71
C GLU A 167 8.49 -15.04 9.32
N ASN A 168 9.31 -15.73 8.51
CA ASN A 168 10.59 -15.19 8.04
C ASN A 168 10.43 -14.06 7.03
N ASP A 169 9.34 -14.03 6.25
CA ASP A 169 9.05 -12.92 5.35
C ASP A 169 8.63 -11.69 6.17
N VAL A 170 7.75 -11.92 7.16
CA VAL A 170 7.23 -10.86 8.02
C VAL A 170 8.34 -10.18 8.83
N LYS A 171 9.34 -10.94 9.29
CA LYS A 171 10.50 -10.42 10.04
C LYS A 171 11.42 -9.51 9.22
N GLN A 172 11.29 -9.47 7.90
CA GLN A 172 12.11 -8.60 7.05
C GLN A 172 11.58 -7.17 6.98
N PHE A 173 10.35 -6.92 7.46
CA PHE A 173 9.75 -5.59 7.48
C PHE A 173 10.30 -4.78 8.67
N GLU A 174 10.61 -3.51 8.43
CA GLU A 174 10.92 -2.55 9.51
C GLU A 174 9.73 -2.41 10.48
N ASP A 175 8.50 -2.53 9.95
CA ASP A 175 7.26 -2.55 10.71
C ASP A 175 6.36 -3.71 10.23
N SER A 176 6.40 -4.82 10.95
CA SER A 176 5.61 -6.01 10.62
C SER A 176 4.10 -5.80 10.79
N GLY A 177 3.68 -4.75 11.51
CA GLY A 177 2.28 -4.43 11.72
C GLY A 177 1.57 -4.07 10.42
N ILE A 178 2.30 -3.56 9.41
CA ILE A 178 1.70 -3.19 8.12
C ILE A 178 1.26 -4.40 7.30
N ILE A 179 1.66 -5.63 7.66
CA ILE A 179 1.30 -6.85 6.93
C ILE A 179 0.64 -7.92 7.79
N SER A 180 0.78 -7.86 9.12
CA SER A 180 0.20 -8.87 10.02
C SER A 180 -0.02 -8.33 11.43
N THR A 181 -1.13 -8.73 12.05
CA THR A 181 -1.44 -8.40 13.44
C THR A 181 -2.42 -9.41 14.05
N GLU A 182 -2.52 -9.39 15.38
CA GLU A 182 -3.51 -10.19 16.12
C GLU A 182 -4.75 -9.36 16.44
N ILE A 183 -5.93 -9.95 16.29
CA ILE A 183 -7.17 -9.36 16.77
C ILE A 183 -7.34 -9.78 18.23
N LYS A 184 -7.29 -8.79 19.14
CA LYS A 184 -7.38 -9.05 20.57
C LYS A 184 -8.72 -9.67 20.95
N GLY A 185 -8.66 -10.82 21.61
CA GLY A 185 -9.83 -11.54 22.10
C GLY A 185 -10.38 -12.55 21.10
N SER A 186 -11.66 -12.91 21.27
CA SER A 186 -12.35 -13.83 20.36
C SER A 186 -13.40 -13.08 19.56
N VAL A 187 -13.60 -13.50 18.31
CA VAL A 187 -14.63 -12.94 17.42
C VAL A 187 -15.86 -13.83 17.49
N GLY A 188 -16.98 -13.26 17.94
CA GLY A 188 -18.27 -13.94 18.04
C GLY A 188 -19.37 -13.16 17.33
N SER A 189 -20.61 -13.28 17.80
CA SER A 189 -21.76 -12.58 17.20
C SER A 189 -21.78 -11.06 17.39
N GLN A 190 -21.01 -10.56 18.37
CA GLN A 190 -20.84 -9.13 18.58
C GLN A 190 -19.81 -8.58 17.60
N THR A 191 -20.12 -7.45 16.98
CA THR A 191 -19.19 -6.75 16.09
C THR A 191 -17.99 -6.22 16.87
N VAL A 192 -16.80 -6.57 16.37
CA VAL A 192 -15.52 -6.03 16.82
C VAL A 192 -15.05 -5.01 15.79
N TYR A 193 -14.49 -3.90 16.28
CA TYR A 193 -13.88 -2.84 15.45
C TYR A 193 -12.39 -2.80 15.78
N PRO A 194 -11.56 -3.63 15.12
CA PRO A 194 -10.19 -3.85 15.54
C PRO A 194 -9.23 -2.71 15.14
N ASP A 195 -9.67 -1.77 14.32
CA ASP A 195 -8.88 -0.64 13.79
C ASP A 195 -7.53 -1.09 13.21
N ILE A 196 -7.60 -2.06 12.30
CA ILE A 196 -6.42 -2.65 11.65
C ILE A 196 -6.27 -2.04 10.27
N VAL A 197 -5.07 -1.53 9.98
CA VAL A 197 -4.67 -1.03 8.67
C VAL A 197 -3.41 -1.77 8.23
N PHE A 198 -3.52 -2.51 7.13
CA PHE A 198 -2.37 -3.07 6.44
C PHE A 198 -2.00 -2.23 5.22
N ARG A 199 -0.78 -2.43 4.71
CA ARG A 199 -0.29 -1.80 3.48
C ARG A 199 0.35 -2.82 2.56
N CYS A 200 0.19 -2.59 1.27
CA CYS A 200 0.93 -3.30 0.24
C CYS A 200 1.17 -2.42 -0.99
N TYR A 201 2.13 -2.82 -1.82
CA TYR A 201 2.23 -2.25 -3.15
C TYR A 201 1.18 -2.84 -4.11
N PRO A 202 0.88 -2.12 -5.20
CA PRO A 202 -0.21 -2.48 -6.07
C PRO A 202 0.01 -3.84 -6.76
N ASN A 203 -1.09 -4.51 -7.05
CA ASN A 203 -1.17 -5.76 -7.78
C ASN A 203 -2.46 -5.76 -8.62
N GLU A 204 -2.30 -5.46 -9.89
CA GLU A 204 -3.36 -5.25 -10.88
C GLU A 204 -3.46 -6.38 -11.91
N CYS A 205 -2.83 -7.54 -11.65
CA CYS A 205 -2.89 -8.68 -12.57
C CYS A 205 -4.34 -9.08 -12.86
N GLU A 206 -4.71 -9.28 -14.11
CA GLU A 206 -6.09 -9.64 -14.46
C GLU A 206 -6.40 -11.11 -14.11
N GLU A 207 -5.40 -11.98 -14.27
CA GLU A 207 -5.50 -13.42 -14.02
C GLU A 207 -4.47 -13.87 -12.97
N GLU A 208 -4.86 -14.84 -12.16
CA GLU A 208 -4.00 -15.45 -11.17
C GLU A 208 -3.09 -16.51 -11.81
N SER A 209 -1.80 -16.46 -11.48
CA SER A 209 -0.83 -17.49 -11.83
C SER A 209 0.15 -17.70 -10.70
N ALA A 210 0.94 -18.78 -10.74
CA ALA A 210 1.97 -19.03 -9.72
C ALA A 210 3.01 -17.90 -9.59
N GLY A 211 3.27 -17.15 -10.69
CA GLY A 211 4.17 -16.00 -10.69
C GLY A 211 3.48 -14.66 -10.43
N SER A 212 2.15 -14.63 -10.45
CA SER A 212 1.35 -13.42 -10.27
C SER A 212 0.06 -13.71 -9.48
N PRO A 213 0.18 -14.22 -8.25
CA PRO A 213 -0.99 -14.51 -7.43
C PRO A 213 -1.71 -13.24 -7.02
N PHE A 214 -3.00 -13.34 -6.71
CA PHE A 214 -3.73 -12.22 -6.16
C PHE A 214 -3.31 -11.99 -4.71
N THR A 215 -3.17 -10.72 -4.33
CA THR A 215 -2.97 -10.34 -2.93
C THR A 215 -4.27 -10.54 -2.16
N ARG A 216 -4.18 -11.24 -1.02
CA ARG A 216 -5.34 -11.62 -0.21
C ARG A 216 -5.20 -11.11 1.21
N LEU A 217 -6.32 -10.69 1.79
CA LEU A 217 -6.47 -10.52 3.23
C LEU A 217 -6.90 -11.87 3.83
N VAL A 218 -6.17 -12.37 4.81
CA VAL A 218 -6.51 -13.62 5.49
C VAL A 218 -6.84 -13.34 6.95
N ILE A 219 -8.01 -13.80 7.38
CA ILE A 219 -8.31 -13.99 8.80
C ILE A 219 -8.05 -15.46 9.14
N GLU A 220 -7.16 -15.70 10.08
CA GLU A 220 -6.85 -17.01 10.65
C GLU A 220 -7.37 -17.06 12.08
N GLY A 221 -7.84 -18.23 12.51
CA GLY A 221 -8.09 -18.47 13.93
C GLY A 221 -8.53 -19.91 14.18
N LYS A 222 -9.05 -20.18 15.36
CA LYS A 222 -9.52 -21.51 15.77
C LYS A 222 -11.00 -21.54 16.09
N ILE A 223 -11.69 -22.54 15.56
CA ILE A 223 -13.06 -22.90 15.96
C ILE A 223 -13.01 -24.30 16.56
N ASN A 224 -13.39 -24.43 17.83
CA ASN A 224 -13.34 -25.71 18.57
C ASN A 224 -11.96 -26.40 18.50
N GLY A 225 -10.89 -25.61 18.54
CA GLY A 225 -9.50 -26.09 18.48
C GLY A 225 -8.95 -26.38 17.08
N ASN A 226 -9.78 -26.33 16.03
CA ASN A 226 -9.34 -26.52 14.65
C ASN A 226 -9.01 -25.18 13.99
N THR A 227 -7.84 -25.08 13.35
CA THR A 227 -7.47 -23.90 12.57
C THR A 227 -8.38 -23.75 11.35
N CYS A 228 -8.82 -22.52 11.11
CA CYS A 228 -9.64 -22.12 9.98
C CYS A 228 -9.11 -20.83 9.36
N PHE A 229 -9.28 -20.70 8.05
CA PHE A 229 -8.82 -19.56 7.27
C PHE A 229 -9.97 -18.93 6.49
N TYR A 230 -9.94 -17.60 6.39
CA TYR A 230 -10.86 -16.80 5.59
C TYR A 230 -10.08 -15.87 4.65
N PRO A 231 -9.47 -16.42 3.59
CA PRO A 231 -8.80 -15.63 2.55
C PRO A 231 -9.78 -14.88 1.64
N ILE A 232 -9.58 -13.58 1.55
CA ILE A 232 -10.38 -12.62 0.80
C ILE A 232 -9.51 -12.02 -0.28
N ASP A 233 -9.85 -12.30 -1.55
CA ASP A 233 -9.24 -11.63 -2.70
C ASP A 233 -9.61 -10.15 -2.68
N ILE A 234 -8.61 -9.27 -2.64
CA ILE A 234 -8.86 -7.83 -2.48
C ILE A 234 -9.34 -7.24 -3.80
N ASN A 235 -10.53 -6.63 -3.80
CA ASN A 235 -11.15 -6.00 -4.98
C ASN A 235 -11.19 -6.91 -6.22
N ARG A 236 -11.58 -8.17 -6.00
CA ARG A 236 -11.84 -9.18 -7.04
C ARG A 236 -13.29 -9.66 -6.98
N GLY A 237 -13.76 -10.27 -8.07
CA GLY A 237 -15.12 -10.85 -8.15
C GLY A 237 -16.25 -9.86 -8.43
N GLN A 238 -15.94 -8.58 -8.64
CA GLN A 238 -16.88 -7.55 -9.12
C GLN A 238 -16.53 -7.16 -10.57
N PRO A 239 -17.50 -6.72 -11.41
CA PRO A 239 -17.25 -6.40 -12.82
C PRO A 239 -16.16 -5.36 -13.09
N SER A 240 -15.86 -4.49 -12.13
CA SER A 240 -14.81 -3.47 -12.20
C SER A 240 -13.59 -3.76 -11.31
N GLY A 241 -13.55 -4.92 -10.66
CA GLY A 241 -12.49 -5.29 -9.72
C GLY A 241 -11.20 -5.65 -10.45
N LYS A 242 -10.16 -4.83 -10.27
CA LYS A 242 -8.84 -5.01 -10.89
C LYS A 242 -7.75 -5.39 -9.89
N GLY A 243 -8.12 -5.72 -8.65
CA GLY A 243 -7.15 -5.89 -7.57
C GLY A 243 -6.76 -4.57 -6.91
N ILE A 244 -5.48 -4.45 -6.57
CA ILE A 244 -4.96 -3.39 -5.72
C ILE A 244 -4.26 -2.35 -6.59
N GLY A 245 -4.80 -1.14 -6.63
CA GLY A 245 -4.15 0.02 -7.26
C GLY A 245 -3.41 0.87 -6.21
N ARG A 246 -2.42 1.65 -6.64
CA ARG A 246 -1.74 2.61 -5.74
C ARG A 246 -2.73 3.64 -5.25
N ASN A 247 -2.46 4.20 -4.07
CA ASN A 247 -3.20 5.33 -3.55
C ASN A 247 -4.71 5.07 -3.33
N CYS A 248 -5.06 3.84 -2.98
CA CYS A 248 -6.41 3.40 -2.69
C CYS A 248 -6.51 2.92 -1.25
N ARG A 249 -7.65 3.15 -0.62
CA ARG A 249 -8.02 2.51 0.66
C ARG A 249 -9.18 1.55 0.42
N TYR A 250 -8.98 0.29 0.80
CA TYR A 250 -9.95 -0.80 0.73
C TYR A 250 -10.46 -1.10 2.14
N ILE A 251 -11.72 -0.74 2.42
CA ILE A 251 -12.32 -0.80 3.76
C ILE A 251 -13.27 -1.99 3.84
N TYR A 252 -12.95 -2.94 4.72
CA TYR A 252 -13.66 -4.21 4.86
C TYR A 252 -14.52 -4.26 6.12
N ASN A 253 -15.80 -4.58 5.91
CA ASN A 253 -16.72 -5.06 6.94
C ASN A 253 -16.99 -6.54 6.69
N ILE A 254 -16.58 -7.38 7.64
CA ILE A 254 -16.50 -8.84 7.47
C ILE A 254 -17.50 -9.54 8.39
N THR A 255 -18.40 -10.34 7.81
CA THR A 255 -19.26 -11.26 8.57
C THR A 255 -18.95 -12.70 8.17
N ILE A 256 -18.36 -13.46 9.09
CA ILE A 256 -17.99 -14.86 8.89
C ILE A 256 -19.21 -15.76 9.12
N LYS A 257 -19.56 -16.59 8.14
CA LYS A 257 -20.79 -17.41 8.12
C LYS A 257 -20.53 -18.91 8.15
N SER A 258 -19.29 -19.35 7.91
CA SER A 258 -18.91 -20.76 7.96
C SER A 258 -17.63 -21.02 8.75
N SER A 259 -17.21 -22.29 8.79
CA SER A 259 -15.93 -22.72 9.37
C SER A 259 -14.71 -22.40 8.49
N GLY A 260 -14.90 -21.75 7.33
CA GLY A 260 -13.82 -21.32 6.44
C GLY A 260 -13.12 -22.46 5.70
N SER A 261 -11.93 -22.15 5.21
CA SER A 261 -11.03 -23.05 4.48
C SER A 261 -9.99 -23.69 5.40
N SER A 262 -9.44 -24.83 4.98
CA SER A 262 -8.23 -25.43 5.58
C SER A 262 -6.93 -24.91 4.96
N ASP A 263 -7.03 -24.13 3.89
CA ASP A 263 -5.92 -23.59 3.11
C ASP A 263 -6.04 -22.05 3.04
N PRO A 264 -5.03 -21.30 3.50
CA PRO A 264 -5.03 -19.84 3.44
C PRO A 264 -4.90 -19.27 2.02
N ASP A 265 -4.54 -20.04 0.99
CA ASP A 265 -4.40 -19.53 -0.38
C ASP A 265 -5.63 -19.79 -1.26
N THR A 266 -6.59 -20.60 -0.77
CA THR A 266 -7.84 -20.88 -1.48
C THR A 266 -8.93 -19.93 -0.99
N ALA A 267 -9.26 -18.91 -1.80
CA ALA A 267 -10.27 -17.89 -1.49
C ALA A 267 -11.61 -18.49 -1.02
N VAL A 268 -12.22 -17.88 0.01
CA VAL A 268 -13.53 -18.30 0.50
C VAL A 268 -14.66 -17.92 -0.45
N THR A 269 -15.76 -18.67 -0.39
CA THR A 269 -16.94 -18.38 -1.21
C THR A 269 -17.90 -17.40 -0.50
N PRO A 270 -18.84 -16.76 -1.22
CA PRO A 270 -19.88 -15.93 -0.59
C PRO A 270 -20.79 -16.68 0.42
N ALA A 271 -20.78 -18.02 0.41
CA ALA A 271 -21.48 -18.83 1.40
C ALA A 271 -20.74 -18.87 2.76
N ASP A 272 -19.44 -18.62 2.74
CA ASP A 272 -18.54 -18.72 3.88
C ASP A 272 -18.35 -17.38 4.59
N VAL A 273 -18.32 -16.28 3.83
CA VAL A 273 -18.14 -14.92 4.34
C VAL A 273 -19.00 -13.94 3.54
N ASP A 274 -19.56 -12.97 4.25
CA ASP A 274 -20.22 -11.81 3.67
C ASP A 274 -19.37 -10.57 3.89
N ILE A 275 -19.06 -9.90 2.79
CA ILE A 275 -18.04 -8.87 2.72
C ILE A 275 -18.67 -7.65 2.08
N THR A 276 -18.68 -6.55 2.82
CA THR A 276 -18.89 -5.23 2.23
C THR A 276 -17.53 -4.54 2.13
N CYS A 277 -17.11 -4.23 0.91
CA CYS A 277 -15.87 -3.52 0.63
C CYS A 277 -16.17 -2.13 0.06
N GLY A 278 -15.72 -1.09 0.76
CA GLY A 278 -15.67 0.27 0.25
C GLY A 278 -14.31 0.54 -0.38
N ILE A 279 -14.27 1.18 -1.54
CA ILE A 279 -13.03 1.64 -2.17
C ILE A 279 -13.11 3.16 -2.26
N VAL A 280 -12.16 3.84 -1.62
CA VAL A 280 -12.02 5.28 -1.68
C VAL A 280 -10.60 5.64 -2.12
N PRO A 281 -10.40 6.74 -2.87
CA PRO A 281 -9.07 7.33 -3.00
C PRO A 281 -8.51 7.58 -1.59
N TRP A 282 -7.23 7.30 -1.37
CA TRP A 282 -6.60 7.66 -0.10
C TRP A 282 -6.70 9.19 0.13
N ASP A 283 -6.58 9.95 -0.97
CA ASP A 283 -6.54 11.41 -1.05
C ASP A 283 -7.83 12.14 -0.63
N GLU A 284 -8.98 11.48 -0.50
CA GLU A 284 -10.20 12.15 0.02
C GLU A 284 -10.10 12.53 1.51
N SER A 285 -8.95 12.24 2.15
CA SER A 285 -8.58 12.78 3.46
C SER A 285 -7.27 13.59 3.48
N ASP A 286 -6.39 13.47 2.47
CA ASP A 286 -4.97 13.82 2.60
C ASP A 286 -4.32 14.25 1.25
N ASN A 287 -4.79 15.32 0.59
CA ASN A 287 -4.02 15.95 -0.49
C ASN A 287 -2.74 16.58 0.07
N ASP A 288 -1.65 15.81 0.05
CA ASP A 288 -0.34 16.24 0.49
C ASP A 288 0.41 16.90 -0.70
N GLU A 289 0.32 18.23 -0.79
CA GLU A 289 0.96 19.03 -1.84
C GLU A 289 2.36 19.48 -1.43
N ILE A 290 3.32 19.41 -2.35
CA ILE A 290 4.56 20.18 -2.24
C ILE A 290 4.47 21.41 -3.13
N ILE A 291 4.54 22.58 -2.49
CA ILE A 291 4.73 23.87 -3.15
C ILE A 291 6.22 24.19 -3.13
N PHE A 292 6.77 24.33 -4.33
CA PHE A 292 8.09 24.92 -4.60
C PHE A 292 7.99 26.42 -4.80
#